data_AF-A0A924DD07-F1
#
_entry.id   AF-A0A924DD07-F1
#
_cell.length_a   1.000
_cell.length_b   1.000
_cell.length_c   1.000
_cell.angle_alpha   90.00
_cell.angle_beta   90.00
_cell.angle_gamma   90.00
#
_symmetry.space_group_name_H-M   'P 1'
#
loop_
_entity.id
_entity.type
_entity.pdbx_description
1 polymer ?
#
loop_
_entity_poly.entity_id
_entity_poly.type
_entity_poly.pdbx_seq_one_letter_code
_entity_poly.pdbx_strand_id
1 'polypeptide(L)'
;MKTMFDWDAELTGEAREEFIEAIVERVHGYGLTSPAIFFLEMHKPLHFIAGQSVLLGSGFLAPIFGAKNVQKMSKLLEKRDSIELLIQRIEEKALLPKALNTKA
;
A
#
# COMPACT_ATOMS: atom_id res chain seq x y z
N MET A 1 22.54 16.21 -6.22
CA MET A 1 21.72 16.43 -5.01
C MET A 1 20.61 15.39 -5.03
N LYS A 2 20.71 14.32 -4.24
CA LYS A 2 19.62 13.33 -4.12
C LYS A 2 18.53 14.00 -3.31
N THR A 3 17.46 14.44 -3.96
CA THR A 3 16.36 15.12 -3.28
C THR A 3 15.79 14.19 -2.20
N MET A 4 15.41 14.77 -1.07
CA MET A 4 14.78 14.06 0.05
C MET A 4 13.47 13.36 -0.36
N PHE A 5 12.93 13.73 -1.52
CA PHE A 5 11.76 13.16 -2.18
C PHE A 5 12.05 12.98 -3.67
N ASP A 6 11.74 11.81 -4.22
CA ASP A 6 11.91 11.51 -5.64
C ASP A 6 10.57 11.09 -6.22
N TRP A 7 9.63 12.04 -6.26
CA TRP A 7 8.22 11.78 -6.60
C TRP A 7 8.00 11.18 -8.00
N ASP A 8 9.03 11.17 -8.84
CA ASP A 8 8.99 10.60 -10.19
C ASP A 8 9.54 9.17 -10.24
N ALA A 9 10.16 8.67 -9.16
CA ALA A 9 10.63 7.29 -9.10
C ALA A 9 9.48 6.29 -9.24
N GLU A 10 9.60 5.41 -10.23
CA GLU A 10 8.64 4.34 -10.45
C GLU A 10 8.77 3.24 -9.39
N LEU A 11 7.62 2.72 -8.95
CA LEU A 11 7.56 1.51 -8.13
C LEU A 11 7.37 0.29 -9.05
N THR A 12 8.47 -0.38 -9.37
CA THR A 12 8.52 -1.49 -10.34
C THR A 12 8.47 -2.86 -9.67
N GLY A 13 8.11 -3.88 -10.46
CA GLY A 13 8.04 -5.33 -10.13
C GLY A 13 8.29 -5.72 -8.68
N GLU A 14 9.52 -6.14 -8.39
CA GLU A 14 9.93 -6.68 -7.08
C GLU A 14 9.75 -5.67 -5.94
N ALA A 15 10.18 -4.41 -6.12
CA ALA A 15 10.02 -3.37 -5.09
C ALA A 15 8.55 -3.05 -4.79
N ARG A 16 7.67 -3.18 -5.79
CA ARG A 16 6.22 -3.05 -5.61
C ARG A 16 5.67 -4.19 -4.78
N GLU A 17 6.06 -5.42 -5.10
CA GLU A 17 5.61 -6.64 -4.41
C GLU A 17 6.06 -6.65 -2.96
N GLU A 18 7.33 -6.33 -2.67
CA GLU A 18 7.84 -6.18 -1.31
C GLU A 18 7.06 -5.14 -0.51
N PHE A 19 6.73 -4.01 -1.14
CA PHE A 19 5.98 -2.95 -0.48
C PHE A 19 4.53 -3.34 -0.22
N ILE A 20 3.88 -4.04 -1.16
CA ILE A 20 2.55 -4.62 -0.98
C ILE A 20 2.57 -5.59 0.20
N GLU A 21 3.53 -6.51 0.26
CA GLU A 21 3.63 -7.48 1.35
C GLU A 21 3.81 -6.79 2.70
N ALA A 22 4.64 -5.75 2.75
CA ALA A 22 4.82 -4.95 3.96
C ALA A 22 3.53 -4.21 4.41
N ILE A 23 2.61 -3.90 3.49
CA ILE A 23 1.29 -3.36 3.82
C ILE A 23 0.37 -4.48 4.31
N VAL A 24 0.35 -5.63 3.61
CA VAL A 24 -0.46 -6.81 3.94
C VAL A 24 -0.20 -7.26 5.37
N GLU A 25 1.07 -7.39 5.77
CA GLU A 25 1.45 -7.79 7.13
C GLU A 25 0.96 -6.79 8.19
N ARG A 26 1.05 -5.49 7.92
CA ARG A 26 0.55 -4.46 8.86
C ARG A 26 -0.97 -4.48 8.96
N VAL A 27 -1.66 -4.54 7.83
CA VAL A 27 -3.13 -4.59 7.78
C VAL A 27 -3.64 -5.82 8.51
N HIS A 28 -3.05 -6.98 8.26
CA HIS A 28 -3.42 -8.23 8.93
C HIS A 28 -3.07 -8.21 10.42
N GLY A 29 -1.86 -7.76 10.78
CA GLY A 29 -1.40 -7.65 12.16
C GLY A 29 -2.25 -6.72 13.03
N TYR A 30 -2.83 -5.66 12.45
CA TYR A 30 -3.78 -4.77 13.13
C TYR A 30 -5.23 -5.27 13.10
N GLY A 31 -5.53 -6.42 12.48
CA GLY A 31 -6.90 -6.91 12.32
C GLY A 31 -7.77 -6.04 11.40
N LEU A 32 -7.16 -5.26 10.51
CA LEU A 32 -7.82 -4.30 9.63
C LEU A 32 -8.13 -4.86 8.24
N THR A 33 -8.09 -6.18 8.04
CA THR A 33 -8.31 -6.83 6.75
C THR A 33 -9.60 -6.38 6.06
N SER A 34 -10.76 -6.62 6.67
CA SER A 34 -12.06 -6.26 6.08
C SER A 34 -12.22 -4.75 5.81
N PRO A 35 -11.90 -3.84 6.76
CA PRO A 35 -12.01 -2.41 6.47
C PRO A 35 -11.00 -1.94 5.41
N ALA A 36 -9.81 -2.54 5.32
CA ALA A 36 -8.84 -2.21 4.28
C ALA A 36 -9.34 -2.63 2.88
N ILE A 37 -9.84 -3.86 2.73
CA ILE A 37 -10.42 -4.34 1.46
C ILE A 37 -11.57 -3.44 1.03
N PHE A 38 -12.51 -3.16 1.95
CA PHE A 38 -13.65 -2.30 1.67
C PHE A 38 -13.22 -0.90 1.23
N PHE A 39 -12.27 -0.28 1.94
CA PHE A 39 -11.74 1.03 1.58
C PHE A 39 -11.09 1.01 0.19
N LEU A 40 -10.26 0.01 -0.09
CA LEU A 40 -9.56 -0.12 -1.37
C LEU A 40 -10.53 -0.38 -2.53
N GLU A 41 -11.53 -1.24 -2.37
CA GLU A 41 -12.57 -1.51 -3.38
C GLU A 41 -13.41 -0.27 -3.69
N MET A 42 -13.83 0.48 -2.66
CA MET A 42 -14.58 1.73 -2.87
C MET A 42 -13.79 2.77 -3.67
N HIS A 43 -12.47 2.83 -3.49
CA HIS A 43 -11.60 3.84 -4.11
C HIS A 43 -10.86 3.35 -5.36
N LYS A 44 -11.03 2.07 -5.74
CA LYS A 44 -10.52 1.47 -6.97
C LYS A 44 -10.83 2.26 -8.25
N PRO A 45 -12.06 2.82 -8.47
CA PRO A 45 -12.32 3.65 -9.66
C PRO A 45 -11.61 5.01 -9.62
N LEU A 46 -11.11 5.41 -8.45
CA LEU A 46 -10.43 6.69 -8.24
C LEU A 46 -8.91 6.59 -8.33
N HIS A 47 -8.34 5.48 -8.83
CA HIS A 47 -6.89 5.28 -8.87
C HIS A 47 -6.14 6.49 -9.49
N PHE A 48 -6.72 7.10 -10.53
CA PHE A 48 -6.12 8.23 -11.23
C PHE A 48 -5.94 9.46 -10.34
N ILE A 49 -6.85 9.66 -9.38
CA ILE A 49 -6.82 10.77 -8.43
C ILE A 49 -6.19 10.36 -7.10
N ALA A 50 -6.26 9.08 -6.72
CA ALA A 50 -5.77 8.56 -5.46
C ALA A 50 -4.26 8.82 -5.26
N GLY A 51 -3.44 8.59 -6.30
CA GLY A 51 -2.01 8.90 -6.26
C GLY A 51 -1.74 10.39 -6.00
N GLN A 52 -2.52 11.27 -6.63
CA GLN A 52 -2.42 12.72 -6.47
C GLN A 52 -2.93 13.19 -5.10
N SER A 53 -3.98 12.57 -4.55
CA SER A 53 -4.48 12.85 -3.20
C SER A 53 -3.43 12.53 -2.12
N VAL A 54 -2.69 11.43 -2.27
CA VAL A 54 -1.60 11.06 -1.34
C VAL A 54 -0.45 12.07 -1.44
N LEU A 55 -0.14 12.54 -2.65
CA LEU A 55 0.85 13.59 -2.87
C LEU A 55 0.42 14.92 -2.21
N LEU A 56 -0.83 15.33 -2.39
CA LEU A 56 -1.39 16.52 -1.74
C LEU A 56 -1.36 16.40 -0.21
N GLY A 57 -1.69 15.22 0.34
CA GLY A 57 -1.64 14.94 1.77
C GLY A 57 -0.23 14.71 2.33
N SER A 58 0.81 14.68 1.48
CA SER A 58 2.15 14.25 1.88
C SER A 58 2.77 15.08 2.99
N GLY A 59 2.49 16.39 3.06
CA GLY A 59 2.97 17.26 4.14
C GLY A 59 2.49 16.83 5.54
N PHE A 60 1.32 16.20 5.63
CA PHE A 60 0.76 15.68 6.87
C PHE A 60 1.15 14.22 7.12
N LEU A 61 1.23 13.41 6.06
CA LEU A 61 1.51 11.98 6.16
C LEU A 61 3.01 11.68 6.33
N ALA A 62 3.89 12.46 5.71
CA ALA A 62 5.34 12.19 5.71
C ALA A 62 5.98 12.22 7.11
N PRO A 63 5.61 13.12 8.04
CA PRO A 63 6.12 13.08 9.41
C PRO A 63 5.71 11.81 10.19
N ILE A 64 4.56 11.22 9.86
CA ILE A 64 3.98 10.07 10.58
C ILE A 64 4.49 8.74 9.99
N PHE A 65 4.45 8.62 8.66
CA PHE A 65 4.71 7.37 7.94
C PHE A 65 6.07 7.33 7.24
N GLY A 66 6.78 8.47 7.19
CA GLY A 66 8.02 8.65 6.46
C GLY A 66 7.79 8.99 4.99
N ALA A 67 8.50 10.02 4.52
CA ALA A 67 8.45 10.53 3.14
C ALA A 67 8.50 9.45 2.05
N LYS A 68 9.43 8.50 2.17
CA LYS A 68 9.62 7.42 1.19
C LYS A 68 8.41 6.49 1.12
N ASN A 69 7.78 6.18 2.25
CA ASN A 69 6.61 5.29 2.27
C ASN A 69 5.38 5.97 1.72
N VAL A 70 5.19 7.27 2.02
CA VAL A 70 4.11 8.08 1.43
C VAL A 70 4.26 8.16 -0.09
N GLN A 71 5.48 8.34 -0.58
CA GLN A 71 5.78 8.31 -2.01
C GLN A 71 5.46 6.95 -2.64
N LYS A 72 5.93 5.84 -2.04
CA LYS A 72 5.61 4.49 -2.53
C LYS A 72 4.09 4.23 -2.52
N MET A 73 3.37 4.72 -1.51
CA MET A 73 1.91 4.61 -1.43
C MET A 73 1.23 5.39 -2.56
N SER A 74 1.67 6.62 -2.85
CA SER A 74 1.15 7.41 -3.97
C SER A 74 1.31 6.66 -5.30
N LYS A 75 2.49 6.09 -5.56
CA LYS A 75 2.76 5.29 -6.77
C LYS A 75 1.99 3.98 -6.84
N LEU A 76 1.78 3.32 -5.71
CA LEU A 76 0.98 2.10 -5.64
C LEU A 76 -0.49 2.39 -5.99
N LEU A 77 -1.05 3.49 -5.47
CA LEU A 77 -2.43 3.88 -5.70
C LEU A 77 -2.66 4.50 -7.09
N GLU A 78 -1.61 4.90 -7.79
CA GLU A 78 -1.65 5.43 -9.15
C GLU A 78 -1.92 4.35 -10.21
N LYS A 79 -1.85 3.05 -9.90
CA LYS A 79 -2.12 1.97 -10.86
C LYS A 79 -3.24 1.07 -10.36
N ARG A 80 -4.34 0.97 -11.13
CA ARG A 80 -5.48 0.08 -10.80
C ARG A 80 -5.04 -1.34 -10.47
N ASP A 81 -4.15 -1.91 -11.29
CA ASP A 81 -3.68 -3.29 -11.14
C ASP A 81 -2.87 -3.50 -9.86
N SER A 82 -2.23 -2.44 -9.36
CA SER A 82 -1.49 -2.49 -8.09
C SER A 82 -2.43 -2.47 -6.89
N ILE A 83 -3.55 -1.73 -6.99
CA ILE A 83 -4.63 -1.76 -5.98
C ILE A 83 -5.29 -3.14 -5.97
N GLU A 84 -5.60 -3.70 -7.15
CA GLU A 84 -6.16 -5.05 -7.29
C GLU A 84 -5.24 -6.09 -6.65
N LEU A 85 -3.95 -6.06 -6.99
CA LEU A 85 -2.96 -6.97 -6.41
C LEU A 85 -2.89 -6.83 -4.88
N LEU A 86 -2.92 -5.60 -4.35
CA LEU A 86 -2.93 -5.38 -2.90
C LEU A 86 -4.17 -5.99 -2.23
N ILE A 87 -5.35 -5.80 -2.81
CA ILE A 87 -6.61 -6.37 -2.30
C ILE A 87 -6.52 -7.90 -2.26
N GLN A 88 -6.12 -8.52 -3.37
CA GLN A 88 -5.97 -9.98 -3.47
C GLN A 88 -4.99 -10.52 -2.43
N ARG A 89 -3.84 -9.87 -2.24
CA ARG A 89 -2.85 -10.29 -1.23
C ARG A 89 -3.37 -10.16 0.20
N ILE A 90 -4.15 -9.11 0.51
CA ILE A 90 -4.81 -8.95 1.82
C ILE A 90 -5.85 -10.06 2.04
N GLU A 91 -6.63 -10.40 1.02
CA GLU A 91 -7.62 -11.48 1.06
C GLU A 91 -6.96 -12.85 1.26
N GLU A 92 -5.94 -13.16 0.46
CA GLU A 92 -5.16 -14.40 0.56
C GLU A 92 -4.58 -14.57 1.96
N LYS A 93 -3.95 -13.52 2.51
CA LYS A 93 -3.39 -13.56 3.87
C LYS A 93 -4.44 -13.84 4.94
N ALA A 94 -5.66 -13.33 4.77
CA ALA A 94 -6.74 -13.57 5.71
C ALA A 94 -7.34 -14.99 5.62
N LEU A 95 -7.28 -15.59 4.44
CA LEU A 95 -7.73 -16.97 4.18
C LEU A 95 -6.69 -18.02 4.59
N LEU A 96 -5.42 -17.64 4.73
CA LEU A 96 -4.38 -18.55 5.21
C LEU A 96 -4.71 -19.05 6.63
N PRO A 97 -4.71 -20.37 6.88
CA PRO A 97 -4.99 -20.91 8.19
C PRO A 97 -4.00 -20.38 9.22
N LYS A 98 -4.51 -19.89 10.36
CA LYS A 98 -3.72 -19.34 11.50
C LYS A 98 -2.57 -20.27 11.97
N ALA A 99 -2.64 -21.57 11.66
CA ALA A 99 -1.69 -22.60 12.06
C ALA A 99 -0.26 -22.44 11.49
N LEU A 100 -0.04 -21.57 10.50
CA LEU A 100 1.29 -21.29 9.95
C LEU A 100 2.00 -20.09 10.60
N ASN A 101 1.34 -19.36 11.51
CA ASN A 101 1.88 -18.11 12.10
C ASN A 101 2.48 -18.29 13.50
N THR A 102 2.86 -19.51 13.88
CA THR A 102 3.49 -19.81 15.18
C THR A 102 4.81 -20.55 14.96
N LYS A 103 5.80 -19.87 14.38
CA LYS A 103 7.24 -20.11 14.57
C LYS A 103 8.06 -19.19 13.66
N ALA A 104 8.57 -18.11 14.24
CA ALA A 104 9.90 -17.56 14.01
C ALA A 104 10.25 -16.68 15.22
#